data_AF-A0A7V3SSR7-F1
#
_entry.id   AF-A0A7V3SSR7-F1
#
_cell.length_a   1.000
_cell.length_b   1.000
_cell.length_c   1.000
_cell.angle_alpha   90.00
_cell.angle_beta   90.00
_cell.angle_gamma   90.00
#
_symmetry.space_group_name_H-M   'P 1'
#
loop_
_entity.id
_entity.type
_entity.pdbx_description
1 polymer ?
#
loop_
_entity_poly.entity_id
_entity_poly.type
_entity_poly.pdbx_seq_one_letter_code
_entity_poly.pdbx_strand_id
1 'polypeptide(L)'
;MNRVSKNRIDEAPRGDDVARLPHQDPKVGSERDLPDPDKVLWELKQRHIVLSKLIEEGNAPEEVRNLKELVEGTISELEEIIKNGVGLEGDSGDKIA
;
A
#
# COMPACT_ATOMS: atom_id res chain seq x y z
N MET A 1 47.68 40.59 -10.78
CA MET A 1 46.83 41.35 -9.82
C MET A 1 45.45 41.52 -10.44
N ASN A 2 44.43 40.96 -9.76
CA ASN A 2 43.05 41.44 -9.58
C ASN A 2 42.26 41.97 -10.80
N ARG A 3 41.01 41.58 -11.09
CA ARG A 3 39.91 41.10 -10.24
C ARG A 3 38.72 40.68 -11.13
N VAL A 4 38.03 39.62 -10.68
CA VAL A 4 36.56 39.44 -10.74
C VAL A 4 35.94 39.00 -12.08
N SER A 5 35.89 37.68 -12.28
CA SER A 5 34.77 37.02 -12.97
C SER A 5 33.56 37.02 -12.03
N LYS A 6 32.55 37.85 -12.29
CA LYS A 6 31.23 37.70 -11.65
C LYS A 6 30.46 36.61 -12.40
N ASN A 7 30.74 35.35 -12.12
CA ASN A 7 29.71 34.32 -12.33
C ASN A 7 28.71 34.46 -11.18
N ARG A 8 27.50 34.94 -11.49
CA ARG A 8 26.38 34.90 -10.55
C ARG A 8 26.07 33.44 -10.24
N ILE A 9 26.04 33.15 -8.96
CA ILE A 9 25.59 31.90 -8.36
C ILE A 9 24.09 32.04 -8.15
N ASP A 10 23.36 30.96 -8.46
CA ASP A 10 22.02 30.59 -8.00
C ASP A 10 20.88 31.62 -8.07
N GLU A 11 19.99 31.38 -9.03
CA GLU A 11 18.57 31.48 -8.76
C GLU A 11 17.92 30.17 -9.24
N ALA A 12 17.86 29.18 -8.35
CA ALA A 12 16.95 28.05 -8.54
C ALA A 12 15.53 28.61 -8.70
N PRO A 13 14.72 28.10 -9.64
CA PRO A 13 13.37 28.60 -9.86
C PRO A 13 12.60 28.53 -8.55
N ARG A 14 12.25 29.72 -8.02
CA ARG A 14 11.40 29.87 -6.86
C ARG A 14 10.00 29.41 -7.25
N GLY A 15 9.67 28.17 -6.89
CA GLY A 15 8.43 27.79 -6.23
C GLY A 15 7.07 28.30 -6.73
N ASP A 16 6.91 28.78 -7.97
CA ASP A 16 5.61 29.26 -8.47
C ASP A 16 5.25 28.74 -9.88
N ASP A 17 6.05 27.83 -10.41
CA ASP A 17 5.78 27.11 -11.67
C ASP A 17 5.52 25.63 -11.37
N VAL A 18 4.76 25.37 -10.29
CA VAL A 18 4.05 24.10 -10.15
C VAL A 18 3.11 24.06 -11.33
N ALA A 19 3.52 23.31 -12.36
CA ALA A 19 2.64 22.89 -13.44
C ALA A 19 1.27 22.64 -12.80
N ARG A 20 0.30 23.50 -13.12
CA ARG A 20 -1.09 23.17 -12.86
C ARG A 20 -1.30 21.99 -13.78
N LEU A 21 -1.03 20.80 -13.26
CA LEU A 21 -1.45 19.56 -13.87
C LEU A 21 -2.88 19.86 -14.31
N PRO A 22 -3.24 19.66 -15.59
CA PRO A 22 -4.64 19.63 -15.91
C PRO A 22 -5.21 18.66 -14.87
N HIS A 23 -6.03 19.18 -13.96
CA HIS A 23 -6.98 18.36 -13.24
C HIS A 23 -7.91 17.90 -14.36
N GLN A 24 -7.44 16.91 -15.13
CA GLN A 24 -8.31 15.81 -15.43
C GLN A 24 -8.78 15.43 -14.05
N ASP A 25 -10.01 15.82 -13.70
CA ASP A 25 -10.81 14.96 -12.86
C ASP A 25 -10.45 13.56 -13.34
N PRO A 26 -9.70 12.76 -12.55
CA PRO A 26 -9.64 11.36 -12.90
C PRO A 26 -11.11 11.00 -12.85
N LYS A 27 -11.71 10.75 -14.03
CA LYS A 27 -12.97 10.03 -14.11
C LYS A 27 -12.75 8.90 -13.13
N VAL A 28 -13.40 9.02 -11.96
CA VAL A 28 -13.25 8.07 -10.86
C VAL A 28 -13.36 6.75 -11.55
N GLY A 29 -12.24 6.02 -11.61
CA GLY A 29 -12.17 4.77 -12.35
C GLY A 29 -13.27 3.93 -11.74
N SER A 30 -14.37 3.81 -12.49
CA SER A 30 -15.60 3.20 -12.03
C SER A 30 -15.22 1.84 -11.48
N GLU A 31 -15.54 1.59 -10.21
CA GLU A 31 -15.65 0.22 -9.68
C GLU A 31 -14.45 -0.66 -10.03
N ARG A 32 -13.25 -0.35 -9.53
CA ARG A 32 -12.27 -1.43 -9.39
C ARG A 32 -12.88 -2.42 -8.40
N ASP A 33 -13.42 -3.54 -8.90
CA ASP A 33 -13.81 -4.68 -8.09
C ASP A 33 -12.70 -4.94 -7.07
N LEU A 34 -12.99 -4.67 -5.81
CA LEU A 34 -12.07 -5.01 -4.75
C LEU A 34 -12.04 -6.54 -4.66
N PRO A 35 -10.85 -7.16 -4.62
CA PRO A 35 -10.76 -8.61 -4.54
C PRO A 35 -11.43 -9.10 -3.26
N ASP A 36 -12.13 -10.23 -3.36
CA ASP A 36 -12.78 -10.90 -2.23
C ASP A 36 -11.82 -11.05 -1.04
N PRO A 37 -12.15 -10.49 0.15
CA PRO A 37 -11.26 -10.47 1.30
C PRO A 37 -10.94 -11.88 1.83
N ASP A 38 -11.86 -12.84 1.74
CA ASP A 38 -11.62 -14.23 2.13
C ASP A 38 -10.65 -14.90 1.15
N LYS A 39 -10.81 -14.65 -0.15
CA LYS A 39 -9.87 -15.14 -1.18
C LYS A 39 -8.48 -14.56 -0.96
N VAL A 40 -8.37 -13.26 -0.71
CA VAL A 40 -7.09 -12.57 -0.46
C VAL A 40 -6.44 -13.12 0.81
N LEU A 41 -7.20 -13.30 1.89
CA LEU A 41 -6.73 -13.89 3.14
C LEU A 41 -6.17 -15.31 2.91
N TRP A 42 -6.89 -16.12 2.13
CA TRP A 42 -6.44 -17.45 1.76
C TRP A 42 -5.10 -17.41 1.01
N GLU A 43 -4.97 -16.56 0.00
CA GLU A 43 -3.72 -16.42 -0.77
C GLU A 43 -2.55 -15.95 0.11
N LEU A 44 -2.78 -15.00 1.02
CA LEU A 44 -1.77 -14.53 1.97
C LEU A 44 -1.32 -15.65 2.91
N LYS A 45 -2.25 -16.47 3.42
CA LYS A 45 -1.94 -17.66 4.23
C LYS A 45 -1.10 -18.66 3.45
N GLN A 46 -1.40 -18.89 2.17
CA GLN A 46 -0.56 -19.76 1.32
C GLN A 46 0.86 -19.20 1.17
N ARG A 47 1.01 -17.90 0.92
CA ARG A 47 2.32 -17.23 0.83
C ARG A 47 3.09 -17.31 2.15
N HIS A 48 2.43 -17.10 3.29
CA HIS A 48 3.03 -17.24 4.62
C HIS A 48 3.59 -18.66 4.87
N ILE A 49 2.86 -19.70 4.47
CA ILE A 49 3.32 -21.10 4.58
C ILE A 49 4.58 -21.34 3.74
N VAL A 50 4.61 -20.84 2.51
CA VAL A 50 5.78 -20.97 1.63
C VAL A 50 6.99 -20.26 2.23
N LEU A 51 6.83 -19.03 2.71
CA LEU A 51 7.91 -18.27 3.34
C LEU A 51 8.42 -18.96 4.61
N SER A 52 7.53 -19.54 5.42
CA SER A 52 7.90 -20.29 6.62
C SER A 52 8.77 -21.51 6.29
N LYS A 53 8.41 -22.27 5.25
CA LYS A 53 9.21 -23.41 4.79
C LYS A 53 10.60 -22.99 4.30
N LEU A 54 10.69 -21.91 3.53
CA LEU A 54 11.97 -21.38 3.05
C LEU A 54 12.89 -20.97 4.22
N ILE A 55 12.32 -20.47 5.31
CA ILE A 55 13.07 -20.11 6.53
C ILE A 55 13.49 -21.36 7.30
N GLU A 56 12.62 -22.36 7.45
CA GLU A 56 12.92 -23.64 8.11
C GLU A 56 14.05 -24.42 7.42
N GLU A 57 14.18 -24.31 6.10
CA GLU A 57 15.29 -24.89 5.33
C GLU A 57 16.66 -24.24 5.63
N GLY A 58 16.70 -23.19 6.46
CA GLY A 58 17.92 -22.64 7.05
C GLY A 58 18.75 -21.73 6.13
N ASN A 59 18.28 -21.47 4.90
CA ASN A 59 18.97 -20.64 3.90
C ASN A 59 18.17 -19.41 3.46
N ALA A 60 17.14 -19.01 4.22
CA ALA A 60 16.38 -17.81 3.90
C ALA A 60 17.20 -16.54 4.19
N PRO A 61 17.35 -15.64 3.19
CA PRO A 61 17.94 -14.33 3.43
C PRO A 61 17.03 -13.47 4.32
N GLU A 62 17.58 -12.43 4.93
CA GLU A 62 16.86 -11.57 5.89
C GLU A 62 15.62 -10.92 5.26
N GLU A 63 15.67 -10.60 3.97
CA GLU A 63 14.55 -10.07 3.20
C GLU A 63 13.34 -11.03 3.18
N VAL A 64 13.58 -12.35 3.17
CA VAL A 64 12.50 -13.36 3.22
C VAL A 64 11.89 -13.43 4.62
N ARG A 65 12.67 -13.20 5.67
CA ARG A 65 12.18 -13.10 7.05
C ARG A 65 11.33 -11.85 7.25
N ASN A 66 11.83 -10.70 6.78
CA ASN A 66 11.09 -9.43 6.80
C ASN A 66 9.78 -9.53 6.00
N LEU A 67 9.82 -10.20 4.85
CA LEU A 67 8.62 -10.45 4.05
C LEU A 67 7.62 -11.35 4.78
N LYS A 68 8.08 -12.39 5.51
CA LYS A 68 7.21 -13.22 6.34
C LYS A 68 6.50 -12.37 7.40
N GLU A 69 7.23 -11.53 8.12
CA GLU A 69 6.66 -10.67 9.16
C GLU A 69 5.62 -9.69 8.59
N LEU A 70 5.90 -9.07 7.43
CA LEU A 70 4.95 -8.19 6.76
C LEU A 70 3.67 -8.94 6.36
N VAL A 71 3.81 -10.14 5.80
CA VAL A 71 2.66 -10.98 5.41
C VAL A 71 1.84 -11.39 6.64
N GLU A 72 2.50 -11.75 7.74
CA GLU A 72 1.86 -12.13 9.02
C GLU A 72 1.07 -10.97 9.64
N GLY A 73 1.63 -9.75 9.62
CA GLY A 73 0.92 -8.54 10.03
C GLY A 73 -0.30 -8.25 9.16
N THR A 74 -0.14 -8.33 7.83
CA THR A 74 -1.24 -8.11 6.87
C THR A 74 -2.36 -9.14 7.03
N ILE A 75 -2.03 -10.41 7.30
CA ILE A 75 -3.02 -11.46 7.62
C ILE A 75 -3.81 -11.07 8.87
N SER A 76 -3.13 -10.61 9.92
CA SER A 76 -3.77 -10.25 11.18
C SER A 76 -4.73 -9.06 11.01
N GLU A 77 -4.29 -8.01 10.31
CA GLU A 77 -5.12 -6.85 9.97
C GLU A 77 -6.35 -7.25 9.14
N LEU A 78 -6.15 -8.10 8.12
CA LEU A 78 -7.25 -8.55 7.26
C LEU A 78 -8.24 -9.44 8.01
N GLU A 79 -7.76 -10.33 8.89
CA GLU A 79 -8.63 -11.12 9.76
C GLU A 79 -9.44 -10.25 10.72
N GLU A 80 -8.84 -9.18 11.26
CA GLU A 80 -9.55 -8.20 12.08
C GLU A 80 -10.63 -7.47 11.28
N ILE A 81 -10.33 -7.03 10.06
CA ILE A 81 -11.30 -6.39 9.16
C ILE A 81 -12.45 -7.36 8.81
N ILE A 82 -12.16 -8.63 8.52
CA ILE A 82 -13.21 -9.62 8.23
C ILE A 82 -14.07 -9.87 9.49
N LYS A 83 -13.45 -10.06 10.66
CA LYS A 83 -14.17 -10.27 11.93
C LYS A 83 -15.04 -9.05 12.30
N ASN A 84 -14.54 -7.84 12.12
CA ASN A 84 -15.22 -6.60 12.48
C ASN A 84 -16.20 -6.13 11.40
N GLY A 85 -15.94 -6.42 10.13
CA GLY A 85 -16.82 -6.12 8.99
C GLY A 85 -18.06 -7.00 8.95
N VAL A 86 -17.97 -8.24 9.44
CA VAL A 86 -19.14 -9.11 9.68
C VAL A 86 -20.01 -8.62 10.86
N GLY A 87 -19.51 -7.66 11.66
CA GLY A 87 -20.24 -7.04 12.78
C GLY A 87 -21.06 -5.80 12.43
N LEU A 88 -21.08 -5.34 11.17
CA LEU A 88 -21.85 -4.16 10.74
C LEU A 88 -23.15 -4.51 9.97
N GLU A 89 -23.51 -5.80 9.86
CA GLU A 89 -24.83 -6.24 9.41
C GLU A 89 -25.54 -7.00 10.54
N GLY A 90 -25.82 -6.30 11.64
CA GLY A 90 -26.41 -6.90 12.82
C GLY A 90 -27.41 -6.04 13.57
N ASP A 91 -27.83 -4.89 13.05
CA ASP A 91 -29.03 -4.20 13.54
C ASP A 91 -29.46 -3.10 12.56
N SER A 92 -30.29 -3.44 11.59
CA SER A 92 -31.33 -2.56 11.03
C SER A 92 -32.05 -3.36 9.95
N GLY A 93 -33.18 -3.95 10.35
CA GLY A 93 -34.24 -4.24 9.39
C GLY A 93 -34.74 -2.92 8.82
N ASP A 94 -34.04 -2.38 7.83
CA ASP A 94 -34.57 -1.37 6.94
C ASP A 94 -33.97 -1.58 5.55
N LYS A 95 -34.86 -1.77 4.59
CA LYS A 95 -34.51 -1.87 3.18
C LYS A 95 -33.90 -0.54 2.77
N ILE A 96 -32.60 -0.52 2.51
CA ILE A 96 -32.02 0.51 1.64
C ILE A 96 -32.55 0.22 0.23
N ALA A 97 -33.38 1.15 -0.25
CA ALA A 97 -34.13 1.13 -1.49
C ALA A 97 -33.26 1.07 -2.76
#